data_AF-A0AAV5JK73-F1
#
_entry.id   AF-A0AAV5JK73-F1
#
_cell.length_a   1.000
_cell.length_b   1.000
_cell.length_c   1.000
_cell.angle_alpha   90.00
_cell.angle_beta   90.00
_cell.angle_gamma   90.00
#
_symmetry.space_group_name_H-M   'P 1'
#
loop_
_entity.id
_entity.type
_entity.pdbx_description
1 polymer ?
#
loop_
_entity_poly.entity_id
_entity_poly.type
_entity_poly.pdbx_seq_one_letter_code
_entity_poly.pdbx_strand_id
1 'polypeptide(L)' 'MCKSLNVKVLPYFHFYRGADGLLESFSCSLAKFQKIKDAIKMHNTARCSICPTKGVEGINLEALSSLVDKPASS' A
#
# COMPACT_ATOMS: atom_id res chain seq x y z
N MET A 1 -3.02 9.01 17.35
CA MET A 1 -2.03 8.39 16.44
C MET A 1 -2.03 9.04 15.05
N CYS A 2 -3.10 8.96 14.24
CA CYS A 2 -3.11 9.51 12.86
C CYS A 2 -2.77 11.01 12.74
N LYS A 3 -3.27 11.84 13.68
CA LYS A 3 -2.92 13.27 13.75
C LYS A 3 -1.42 13.50 13.95
N SER A 4 -0.78 12.71 14.80
CA SER A 4 0.65 12.79 15.09
C SER A 4 1.53 12.28 13.94
N LEU A 5 0.98 11.40 13.08
CA LEU A 5 1.63 10.89 11.86
C LEU A 5 1.34 11.76 10.62
N ASN A 6 0.77 12.96 10.79
CA ASN A 6 0.41 13.86 9.70
C ASN A 6 -0.57 13.27 8.65
N VAL A 7 -1.38 12.28 9.02
CA VAL A 7 -2.39 11.70 8.12
C VAL A 7 -3.66 12.56 8.13
N LYS A 8 -3.97 13.18 6.99
CA LYS A 8 -5.10 14.12 6.82
C LYS A 8 -6.27 13.57 6.01
N VAL A 9 -6.02 12.61 5.13
CA VAL A 9 -7.00 12.07 4.18
C VAL A 9 -6.92 10.54 4.17
N LEU A 10 -8.01 9.86 3.86
CA LEU A 10 -8.05 8.40 3.75
C LEU A 10 -8.48 8.00 2.34
N PRO A 11 -7.98 6.86 1.81
CA PRO A 11 -6.95 5.99 2.37
C PRO A 11 -5.53 6.60 2.29
N TYR A 12 -4.66 6.25 3.24
CA TYR A 12 -3.28 6.76 3.36
C TYR A 12 -2.29 5.65 3.65
N PHE A 13 -1.09 5.74 3.08
CA PHE A 13 -0.05 4.73 3.16
C PHE A 13 1.27 5.37 3.58
N HIS A 14 1.92 4.73 4.55
CA HIS A 14 3.30 5.01 4.92
C HIS A 14 4.12 3.74 4.71
N PHE A 15 5.23 3.84 3.99
CA PHE A 15 6.15 2.72 3.83
C PHE A 15 7.33 2.96 4.75
N TYR A 16 7.59 2.01 5.64
CA TYR A 16 8.74 2.03 6.52
C TYR A 16 9.66 0.86 6.20
N ARG A 17 10.97 1.06 6.37
CA ARG A 17 11.96 -0.01 6.19
C ARG A 17 13.07 0.08 7.21
N GLY A 18 13.10 -0.85 8.17
CA GLY A 18 14.21 -1.04 9.11
C GLY A 18 14.81 0.26 9.63
N ALA A 19 16.13 0.41 9.47
CA ALA A 19 16.88 1.61 9.85
C ALA A 19 16.67 2.80 8.90
N ASP A 20 16.16 2.58 7.69
CA ASP A 20 15.88 3.67 6.73
C ASP A 20 14.67 4.52 7.18
N GLY A 21 13.83 4.02 8.08
CA GLY A 21 12.68 4.76 8.60
C GLY A 21 11.58 4.91 7.54
N LEU A 22 10.99 6.10 7.44
CA LEU A 22 9.89 6.40 6.52
C LEU A 22 10.43 6.64 5.10
N LEU A 23 10.03 5.78 4.16
CA LEU A 23 10.43 5.86 2.75
C LEU A 23 9.41 6.62 1.90
N GLU A 24 8.12 6.28 2.03
CA GLU A 24 7.05 6.86 1.24
C GLU A 24 5.85 7.22 2.11
N SER A 25 5.14 8.28 1.72
CA SER A 25 3.99 8.82 2.46
C SER A 25 2.99 9.42 1.48
N PHE A 26 1.92 8.70 1.17
CA PHE A 26 0.96 9.13 0.16
C PHE A 26 -0.46 8.61 0.40
N SER A 27 -1.43 9.30 -0.20
CA SER A 27 -2.79 8.79 -0.39
C SER A 27 -2.99 8.35 -1.84
N CYS A 28 -3.69 7.24 -2.06
CA CYS A 28 -4.12 6.85 -3.40
C CYS A 28 -5.43 6.08 -3.37
N SER A 29 -6.27 6.27 -4.39
CA SER A 29 -7.49 5.48 -4.60
C SER A 29 -7.20 4.23 -5.43
N LEU A 30 -8.21 3.37 -5.63
CA LEU A 30 -8.14 2.17 -6.45
C LEU A 30 -7.66 2.48 -7.89
N ALA A 31 -8.13 3.58 -8.48
CA ALA A 31 -7.68 4.04 -9.80
C ALA A 31 -6.17 4.36 -9.87
N LYS A 32 -5.55 4.66 -8.72
CA LYS A 32 -4.12 4.99 -8.59
C LYS A 32 -3.35 3.89 -7.86
N PHE A 33 -3.86 2.66 -7.86
CA PHE A 33 -3.22 1.52 -7.19
C PHE A 33 -1.81 1.24 -7.73
N GLN A 34 -1.51 1.64 -8.97
CA GLN A 34 -0.18 1.55 -9.55
C GLN A 34 0.88 2.27 -8.69
N LYS A 35 0.54 3.38 -8.02
CA LYS A 35 1.47 4.06 -7.09
C LYS A 35 1.97 3.13 -5.99
N ILE A 36 1.10 2.27 -5.45
CA ILE A 36 1.47 1.31 -4.42
C ILE A 36 2.43 0.26 -5.01
N LYS A 37 2.10 -0.28 -6.19
CA LYS A 37 2.95 -1.26 -6.88
C LYS A 37 4.35 -0.70 -7.17
N ASP A 38 4.42 0.53 -7.65
CA ASP A 38 5.68 1.21 -7.98
C ASP A 38 6.50 1.49 -6.72
N ALA A 39 5.87 1.98 -5.65
CA ALA A 39 6.54 2.18 -4.37
C ALA A 39 7.10 0.86 -3.80
N ILE A 40 6.35 -0.24 -3.92
CA ILE A 40 6.83 -1.57 -3.51
C ILE A 40 8.03 -1.97 -4.36
N LYS A 41 7.95 -1.84 -5.69
CA LYS A 41 9.04 -2.21 -6.59
C LYS A 41 10.32 -1.38 -6.33
N MET A 42 10.16 -0.09 -6.04
CA MET A 42 11.27 0.83 -5.76
C MET A 42 11.96 0.53 -4.43
N HIS A 43 11.20 0.14 -3.41
CA HIS A 43 11.73 -0.08 -2.06
C HIS A 43 11.94 -1.55 -1.69
N ASN A 44 11.57 -2.49 -2.56
CA ASN A 44 11.91 -3.89 -2.39
C ASN A 44 13.43 -4.08 -2.58
N THR A 45 14.04 -4.90 -1.72
CA THR A 45 15.47 -5.17 -1.77
C THR A 45 15.73 -6.63 -1.46
N ALA A 46 16.74 -7.21 -2.12
CA ALA A 46 17.09 -8.62 -1.96
C ALA A 46 17.66 -9.00 -0.57
N ARG A 47 17.85 -8.01 0.33
CA ARG A 47 18.60 -8.18 1.58
C ARG A 47 17.80 -8.81 2.73
N CYS A 48 16.47 -8.86 2.65
CA CYS A 48 15.61 -9.28 3.78
C CYS A 48 14.65 -10.43 3.45
N SER A 49 14.93 -11.21 2.41
CA SER A 49 14.10 -12.36 2.06
C SER A 49 14.98 -13.59 1.88
N ILE A 50 14.81 -14.59 2.76
CA ILE A 50 15.50 -15.89 2.69
C ILE A 50 15.14 -16.65 1.38
N CYS A 51 14.10 -16.21 0.68
CA CYS A 51 13.58 -16.79 -0.57
C CYS A 51 13.10 -15.63 -1.49
N PRO A 52 13.02 -15.79 -2.82
CA PRO A 52 12.45 -14.77 -3.71
C PRO A 52 11.06 -14.35 -3.21
N THR A 53 10.85 -13.05 -3.02
CA THR A 53 9.55 -12.53 -2.58
C THR A 53 8.50 -12.80 -3.65
N LYS A 54 7.48 -13.61 -3.34
CA LYS A 54 6.23 -13.64 -4.11
C LYS A 54 5.63 -12.23 -4.02
N GLY A 55 5.79 -11.44 -5.07
CA GLY A 55 5.36 -10.05 -5.11
C GLY A 55 3.83 -9.89 -5.20
N VAL A 56 3.39 -8.68 -5.54
CA VAL A 56 1.98 -8.28 -5.73
C VAL A 56 1.38 -8.82 -7.05
N GLU A 57 1.99 -9.86 -7.61
CA GLU A 57 1.84 -10.30 -9.00
C GLU A 57 0.50 -11.02 -9.24
N GLY A 58 -0.19 -11.39 -8.15
CA GLY A 58 -1.50 -12.06 -8.18
C GLY A 58 -2.70 -11.18 -7.80
N ILE A 59 -2.52 -9.88 -7.52
CA ILE A 59 -3.66 -9.03 -7.15
C ILE A 59 -4.36 -8.53 -8.41
N ASN A 60 -5.46 -9.18 -8.78
CA ASN A 60 -6.36 -8.71 -9.81
C ASN A 60 -7.21 -7.55 -9.27
N LEU A 61 -6.94 -6.33 -9.74
CA LEU A 61 -7.58 -5.10 -9.28
C LEU A 61 -9.09 -5.06 -9.59
N GLU A 62 -9.52 -5.75 -10.65
CA GLU A 62 -10.92 -5.87 -11.06
C GLU A 62 -11.76 -6.70 -10.09
N ALA A 63 -11.13 -7.61 -9.32
CA ALA A 63 -11.83 -8.41 -8.32
C ALA A 63 -12.04 -7.65 -6.99
N LEU A 64 -11.34 -6.53 -6.79
CA LEU A 64 -11.41 -5.72 -5.56
C LEU A 64 -12.42 -4.58 -5.65
N SER A 65 -12.70 -4.08 -6.86
CA SER A 65 -13.68 -3.01 -7.10
C SER A 65 -15.10 -3.46 -6.74
N SER A 66 -15.41 -4.75 -6.89
CA SER A 66 -16.71 -5.36 -6.57
C SER A 66 -16.96 -5.59 -5.07
N LEU A 67 -15.98 -5.35 -4.19
CA LEU A 67 -16.12 -5.47 -2.73
C LEU A 67 -16.54 -4.17 -2.03
N VAL A 68 -16.62 -3.04 -2.76
CA VAL A 68 -16.98 -1.73 -2.20
C VAL A 68 -18.50 -1.50 -2.10
N ASP A 69 -19.32 -2.34 -2.75
CA ASP A 69 -20.79 -2.19 -2.77
C ASP A 69 -21.52 -3.06 -1.73
N LYS A 70 -21.13 -2.98 -0.45
CA LYS A 70 -22.08 -3.32 0.62
C LYS A 70 -22.29 -2.11 1.53
N PRO A 71 -23.43 -1.39 1.41
CA PRO A 71 -23.76 -0.40 2.41
C PRO A 71 -23.83 -1.10 3.76
N ALA A 72 -23.15 -0.54 4.76
CA ALA A 72 -23.40 -0.89 6.14
C ALA A 72 -24.87 -0.57 6.42
N SER A 73 -25.70 -1.61 6.46
CA SER A 73 -27.09 -1.51 6.87
C SER A 73 -27.13 -1.15 8.35
N SER A 74 -27.79 -0.03 8.63
CA SER A 74 -28.59 0.37 9.81
C SER A 74 -28.23 -0.21 11.18
#